data_AF-A0A3P7K3C1-F1
#
_entry.id   AF-A0A3P7K3C1-F1
#
_cell.length_a   1.000
_cell.length_b   1.000
_cell.length_c   1.000
_cell.angle_alpha   90.00
_cell.angle_beta   90.00
_cell.angle_gamma   90.00
#
_symmetry.space_group_name_H-M   'P 1'
#
loop_
_entity.id
_entity.type
_entity.pdbx_description
1 polymer ?
#
loop_
_entity_poly.entity_id
_entity_poly.type
_entity_poly.pdbx_seq_one_letter_code
_entity_poly.pdbx_strand_id
1 'polypeptide(L)'
;MAISYKPVDVPICSGNHYEGQDNQPCGSSLPGDTAHLISEAISVNSAYNSMVVEPTKAGEQVQQLGNKTECGLLGFVQRLGGDYATIRKKFPEESFAKVSFLSYIW
;
A
#
# COMPACT_ATOMS: atom_id res chain seq x y z
N MET A 1 -23.31 7.96 0.06
CA MET A 1 -22.88 8.10 -1.33
C MET A 1 -21.56 7.35 -1.47
N ALA A 2 -21.60 6.09 -1.92
CA ALA A 2 -20.39 5.30 -2.11
C ALA A 2 -19.70 5.82 -3.36
N ILE A 3 -18.55 6.46 -3.20
CA ILE A 3 -17.75 6.90 -4.33
C ILE A 3 -17.20 5.62 -4.96
N SER A 4 -17.80 5.21 -6.08
CA SER A 4 -17.30 4.15 -6.94
C SER A 4 -15.96 4.62 -7.49
N TYR A 5 -14.86 4.13 -6.91
CA TYR A 5 -13.52 4.37 -7.43
C TYR A 5 -13.30 3.41 -8.61
N LYS A 6 -13.13 3.98 -9.81
CA LYS A 6 -12.45 3.25 -10.88
C LYS A 6 -10.97 3.12 -10.49
N PRO A 7 -10.33 1.95 -10.70
CA PRO A 7 -8.92 1.76 -10.37
C PRO A 7 -8.09 2.62 -11.33
N VAL A 8 -7.70 3.81 -10.89
CA VAL A 8 -6.82 4.72 -11.63
C VAL A 8 -5.65 5.05 -10.73
N ASP A 9 -4.79 4.07 -10.48
CA ASP A 9 -3.44 4.32 -10.01
C ASP A 9 -2.51 3.47 -10.86
N VAL A 10 -1.73 4.17 -11.69
CA VAL A 10 -0.87 3.63 -12.74
C VAL A 10 0.56 3.73 -12.20
N PRO A 11 1.06 2.74 -11.43
CA PRO A 11 2.37 2.85 -10.84
C PRO A 11 3.44 2.75 -11.95
N ILE A 12 4.29 3.77 -12.03
CA ILE A 12 5.52 3.69 -12.81
C ILE A 12 6.51 2.87 -11.99
N CYS A 13 6.96 1.73 -12.52
CA CYS A 13 7.95 0.88 -11.87
C CYS A 13 9.12 0.63 -12.82
N SER A 14 10.34 0.91 -12.35
CA SER A 14 11.58 0.72 -13.11
C SER A 14 11.59 1.39 -14.50
N GLY A 15 10.95 2.56 -14.64
CA GLY A 15 10.85 3.29 -15.90
C GLY A 15 9.77 2.81 -16.87
N ASN A 16 9.00 1.78 -16.50
CA ASN A 16 7.90 1.27 -17.31
C ASN A 16 6.54 1.81 -16.82
N HIS A 17 5.66 2.12 -17.77
CA HIS A 17 4.28 2.54 -17.53
C HIS A 17 3.35 1.33 -17.70
N TYR A 18 2.58 0.99 -16.66
CA TYR A 18 1.72 -0.18 -16.66
C TYR A 18 0.26 0.24 -16.67
N GLU A 19 -0.41 0.11 -17.82
CA GLU A 19 -1.84 0.42 -17.91
C GLU A 19 -2.68 -0.68 -17.28
N GLY A 20 -3.38 -0.34 -16.20
CA GLY A 20 -4.30 -1.25 -15.52
C GLY A 20 -3.64 -2.15 -14.47
N GLN A 21 -4.46 -2.58 -13.52
CA GLN A 21 -4.01 -3.33 -12.34
C GLN A 21 -3.44 -4.71 -12.70
N ASP A 22 -3.97 -5.35 -13.75
CA ASP A 22 -3.54 -6.68 -14.18
C ASP A 22 -2.14 -6.69 -14.82
N ASN A 23 -1.70 -5.54 -15.35
CA ASN A 23 -0.40 -5.41 -16.00
C ASN A 23 0.72 -4.95 -15.06
N GLN A 24 0.40 -4.64 -13.80
CA GLN A 24 1.40 -4.21 -12.82
C GLN A 24 2.43 -5.32 -12.55
N PRO A 25 3.72 -4.96 -12.36
CA PRO A 25 4.78 -5.92 -12.12
C PRO A 25 4.55 -6.64 -10.79
N CYS A 26 4.85 -7.94 -10.78
CA CYS A 26 4.97 -8.72 -9.56
C CYS A 26 6.39 -8.57 -8.98
N GLY A 27 6.60 -9.01 -7.72
CA GLY A 27 7.89 -8.88 -7.05
C GLY A 27 9.07 -9.49 -7.84
N SER A 28 8.83 -10.58 -8.58
CA SER A 28 9.85 -11.22 -9.43
C SER A 28 10.25 -10.41 -10.66
N SER A 29 9.46 -9.41 -11.04
CA SER A 29 9.76 -8.50 -12.15
C SER A 29 10.69 -7.35 -11.73
N LEU A 30 10.96 -7.21 -10.43
CA LEU A 30 11.88 -6.21 -9.90
C LEU A 30 13.25 -6.86 -9.61
N PRO A 31 14.37 -6.14 -9.85
CA PRO A 31 15.70 -6.68 -9.65
C PRO A 31 16.07 -6.81 -8.17
N GLY A 32 16.67 -7.95 -7.80
CA GLY A 32 17.24 -8.18 -6.47
C GLY A 32 16.25 -7.94 -5.32
N ASP A 33 16.70 -7.26 -4.27
CA ASP A 33 15.91 -7.01 -3.05
C ASP A 33 14.96 -5.80 -3.18
N THR A 34 14.80 -5.23 -4.37
CA THR A 34 13.99 -4.02 -4.59
C THR A 34 12.55 -4.20 -4.13
N ALA A 35 11.93 -5.34 -4.44
CA ALA A 35 10.56 -5.64 -4.01
C ALA A 35 10.45 -5.71 -2.48
N HIS A 36 11.44 -6.29 -1.81
CA HIS A 36 11.49 -6.40 -0.36
C HIS A 36 11.64 -5.02 0.30
N LEU A 37 12.60 -4.21 -0.17
CA LEU A 37 12.87 -2.87 0.36
C LEU A 37 11.67 -1.94 0.20
N ILE A 38 11.02 -1.95 -0.98
CA ILE A 38 9.81 -1.15 -1.23
C ILE A 38 8.66 -1.62 -0.32
N SER A 39 8.48 -2.93 -0.18
CA SER A 39 7.44 -3.50 0.68
C SER A 39 7.62 -3.07 2.14
N GLU A 40 8.84 -3.13 2.66
CA GLU A 40 9.15 -2.69 4.02
C GLU A 40 8.94 -1.19 4.19
N ALA A 41 9.51 -0.37 3.30
CA ALA A 41 9.43 1.08 3.35
C ALA A 41 7.97 1.57 3.33
N ILE A 42 7.14 1.05 2.41
CA ILE A 42 5.72 1.43 2.34
C ILE A 42 4.98 0.99 3.60
N SER A 43 5.21 -0.23 4.07
CA SER A 43 4.49 -0.79 5.23
C SER A 43 4.75 -0.01 6.51
N VAL A 44 5.99 0.44 6.71
CA VAL A 44 6.43 1.19 7.90
C VAL A 44 6.01 2.66 7.83
N ASN A 45 6.08 3.30 6.66
CA ASN A 45 5.79 4.74 6.52
C ASN A 45 4.30 5.06 6.33
N SER A 46 3.48 4.08 5.98
CA SER A 46 2.02 4.26 5.90
C SER A 46 1.40 4.20 7.30
N ALA A 47 0.35 4.99 7.56
CA ALA A 47 -0.32 4.97 8.85
C ALA A 47 -0.87 3.57 9.18
N TYR A 48 -0.72 3.14 10.43
CA TYR A 48 -1.04 1.76 10.84
C TYR A 48 -2.54 1.47 10.85
N ASN A 49 -3.36 2.53 10.88
CA ASN A 49 -4.81 2.47 10.69
C ASN A 49 -5.24 2.42 9.21
N SER A 50 -4.32 2.65 8.26
CA SER A 50 -4.58 2.43 6.84
C SER A 50 -4.49 0.93 6.52
N MET A 51 -5.57 0.37 5.99
CA MET A 51 -5.75 -1.07 5.77
C MET A 51 -6.50 -1.37 4.48
N VAL A 52 -6.08 -2.42 3.80
CA VAL A 52 -6.75 -3.00 2.63
C VAL A 52 -7.40 -4.31 3.06
N VAL A 53 -8.73 -4.34 3.02
CA VAL A 53 -9.55 -5.46 3.49
C VAL A 53 -10.21 -6.15 2.31
N GLU A 54 -9.95 -7.44 2.17
CA GLU A 54 -10.59 -8.25 1.14
C GLU A 54 -12.10 -8.34 1.36
N PRO A 55 -12.89 -8.30 0.28
CA PRO A 55 -14.34 -8.38 0.36
C PRO A 55 -14.78 -9.75 0.89
N THR A 56 -15.76 -9.75 1.80
CA THR A 56 -16.30 -11.00 2.38
C THR A 56 -17.25 -11.72 1.43
N LYS A 57 -17.81 -11.01 0.43
CA LYS A 57 -18.72 -11.58 -0.57
C LYS A 57 -18.09 -11.52 -1.96
N ALA A 58 -18.30 -12.58 -2.74
CA ALA A 58 -17.91 -12.62 -4.14
C ALA A 58 -18.60 -11.50 -4.93
N GLY A 59 -17.81 -10.66 -5.63
CA GLY A 59 -18.31 -9.53 -6.43
C GLY A 59 -18.32 -8.18 -5.71
N GLU A 60 -18.06 -8.13 -4.40
CA GLU A 60 -17.80 -6.87 -3.70
C GLU A 60 -16.37 -6.39 -3.97
N GLN A 61 -16.16 -5.07 -3.96
CA GLN A 61 -14.83 -4.47 -4.15
C GLN A 61 -14.02 -4.52 -2.84
N VAL A 62 -12.69 -4.51 -2.99
CA VAL A 62 -11.75 -4.37 -1.88
C VAL A 62 -12.05 -3.10 -1.09
N GLN A 63 -12.18 -3.24 0.24
CA GLN A 63 -12.40 -2.11 1.12
C GLN A 63 -11.07 -1.47 1.52
N GLN A 64 -11.02 -0.15 1.44
CA GLN A 64 -9.90 0.66 1.89
C GLN A 64 -10.33 1.42 3.14
N LEU A 65 -9.68 1.16 4.26
CA LEU A 65 -9.94 1.80 5.54
C LEU A 65 -8.77 2.74 5.85
N GLY A 66 -9.03 4.01 6.19
CA GLY A 66 -7.98 5.00 6.45
C GLY A 66 -7.66 5.90 5.25
N ASN A 67 -6.39 6.27 5.09
CA ASN A 67 -5.98 7.16 3.99
C ASN A 67 -5.97 6.39 2.66
N LYS A 68 -6.72 6.88 1.67
CA LYS A 68 -6.87 6.20 0.37
C LYS A 68 -5.56 6.08 -0.40
N THR A 69 -4.68 7.07 -0.30
CA THR A 69 -3.37 7.03 -0.97
C THR A 69 -2.51 5.93 -0.36
N GLU A 70 -2.49 5.83 0.97
CA GLU A 70 -1.74 4.78 1.68
C GLU A 70 -2.33 3.40 1.41
N CYS A 71 -3.67 3.28 1.37
CA CYS A 71 -4.32 2.03 1.01
C CYS A 71 -3.98 1.57 -0.41
N GLY A 72 -3.86 2.50 -1.38
CA GLY A 72 -3.36 2.19 -2.71
C GLY A 72 -1.94 1.63 -2.70
N LEU A 73 -1.03 2.26 -1.93
CA LEU A 73 0.34 1.80 -1.76
C LEU A 73 0.42 0.43 -1.05
N LEU A 74 -0.40 0.18 -0.03
CA LEU A 74 -0.47 -1.13 0.64
C LEU A 74 -0.99 -2.23 -0.30
N GLY A 75 -1.95 -1.90 -1.17
CA GLY A 75 -2.40 -2.79 -2.23
C GLY A 75 -1.28 -3.12 -3.23
N PHE A 76 -0.42 -2.15 -3.54
CA PHE A 76 0.78 -2.38 -4.36
C PHE A 76 1.79 -3.31 -3.66
N VAL A 77 2.00 -3.18 -2.34
CA VAL A 77 2.83 -4.13 -1.57
C VAL A 77 2.30 -5.55 -1.67
N GLN A 78 0.98 -5.76 -1.54
CA GLN A 78 0.37 -7.07 -1.71
C GLN A 78 0.60 -7.63 -3.13
N ARG A 79 0.51 -6.78 -4.16
CA ARG A 79 0.77 -7.17 -5.56
C ARG A 79 2.23 -7.58 -5.81
N LEU A 80 3.18 -6.97 -5.10
CA LEU A 80 4.59 -7.39 -5.11
C LEU A 80 4.82 -8.72 -4.38
N GLY A 81 3.82 -9.25 -3.67
CA GLY A 81 3.91 -10.47 -2.86
C GLY A 81 4.33 -10.21 -1.40
N GLY A 82 4.35 -8.95 -0.96
CA GLY A 82 4.64 -8.58 0.41
C GLY A 82 3.40 -8.65 1.31
N ASP A 83 3.61 -9.01 2.58
CA ASP A 83 2.58 -8.93 3.62
C ASP A 83 2.89 -7.78 4.58
N TYR A 84 2.25 -6.63 4.32
CA TYR A 84 2.42 -5.43 5.13
C TYR A 84 1.98 -5.63 6.59
N ALA A 85 1.01 -6.52 6.87
CA ALA A 85 0.56 -6.77 8.24
C ALA A 85 1.64 -7.53 9.03
N THR A 86 2.31 -8.49 8.40
CA THR A 86 3.45 -9.19 9.01
C THR A 86 4.65 -8.27 9.20
N ILE A 87 4.93 -7.38 8.24
CA ILE A 87 6.00 -6.39 8.38
C ILE A 87 5.71 -5.46 9.57
N ARG A 88 4.49 -4.92 9.68
CA ARG A 88 4.07 -4.07 10.80
C ARG A 88 4.10 -4.75 12.16
N LYS A 89 3.92 -6.07 12.23
CA LYS A 89 4.11 -6.83 13.48
C LYS A 89 5.58 -6.87 13.92
N LYS A 90 6.53 -6.88 12.98
CA LYS A 90 7.97 -6.80 13.28
C LYS A 90 8.40 -5.39 13.69
N PHE A 91 7.67 -4.39 13.20
CA PHE A 91 7.94 -2.98 13.41
C PHE A 91 6.73 -2.31 14.08
N PRO A 92 6.48 -2.53 15.38
CA PRO A 92 5.28 -2.00 16.03
C PRO A 92 5.30 -0.47 16.02
N GLU A 93 4.12 0.16 15.93
CA GLU A 93 3.98 1.61 15.82
C GLU A 93 4.70 2.39 16.94
N GLU A 94 4.70 1.82 18.15
CA GLU A 94 5.37 2.33 19.35
C GLU A 94 6.90 2.27 19.28
N SER A 95 7.48 1.54 18.31
CA SER A 95 8.93 1.51 18.07
C SER A 95 9.45 2.71 17.27
N PHE A 96 8.56 3.56 16.74
CA PHE A 96 8.93 4.75 15.98
C PHE A 96 8.47 6.04 16.65
N ALA A 97 9.32 7.06 16.59
CA ALA A 97 8.91 8.42 16.93
C ALA A 97 7.95 8.94 15.85
N LYS A 98 6.70 9.23 16.22
CA LYS A 98 5.76 9.92 15.32
C LYS A 98 6.20 11.36 15.14
N VAL A 99 6.67 11.70 13.93
CA VAL A 99 6.90 13.09 13.54
C VAL A 99 5.57 13.69 13.08
N SER A 100 4.74 14.12 14.03
CA SER A 100 3.52 14.89 13.74
C SER A 100 3.85 16.36 13.55
N PHE A 101 4.42 16.74 12.41
CA PHE A 101 4.41 18.16 12.04
C PHE A 101 2.99 18.53 11.59
N LEU A 102 2.48 19.66 12.10
CA LEU A 102 1.19 20.33 11.82
C LEU A 102 0.10 20.28 12.93
N SER A 103 0.47 20.34 14.22
CA SER A 103 -0.48 20.79 15.26
C SER A 103 -0.19 22.19 15.81
N TYR A 104 0.84 22.90 15.31
CA TYR A 104 1.23 24.24 15.80
C TYR A 104 1.46 25.29 14.70
N ILE A 105 0.96 25.06 13.48
CA ILE A 105 0.97 26.07 12.41
C ILE A 105 -0.41 26.08 11.73
N TRP A 106 -1.39 26.60 12.46
CA TRP A 106 -2.52 27.42 11.98
C TRP A 106 -3.17 28.10 13.19
#